data_AF-A0A7C2ZEW5-F1
#
_entry.id   AF-A0A7C2ZEW5-F1
#
_cell.length_a   1.000
_cell.length_b   1.000
_cell.length_c   1.000
_cell.angle_alpha   90.00
_cell.angle_beta   90.00
_cell.angle_gamma   90.00
#
_symmetry.space_group_name_H-M   'P 1'
#
loop_
_entity.id
_entity.type
_entity.pdbx_description
1 polymer ?
#
loop_
_entity_poly.entity_id
_entity_poly.type
_entity_poly.pdbx_seq_one_letter_code
_entity_poly.pdbx_strand_id
1 'polypeptide(L)'
;KWIKQHLRIKSFFGTSINAVKSQVWIAISVYVLVAIIKKELKLERSLHEILQILSILLFEKTSLKQALTENYYNFKERLNYNQLSLFDL
;
A
#
# COMPACT_ATOMS: atom_id res chain seq x y z
N LYS A 1 -8.41 9.15 16.55
CA LYS A 1 -7.56 8.23 17.36
C LYS A 1 -6.71 7.30 16.50
N TRP A 2 -7.24 6.72 15.42
CA TRP A 2 -6.59 5.65 14.65
C TRP A 2 -5.31 6.06 13.89
N ILE A 3 -5.34 7.21 13.19
CA ILE A 3 -4.20 7.69 12.38
C ILE A 3 -2.93 7.88 13.22
N LYS A 4 -3.03 8.46 14.42
CA LYS A 4 -1.85 8.68 15.28
C LYS A 4 -1.19 7.38 15.75
N GLN A 5 -1.95 6.28 15.86
CA GLN A 5 -1.41 4.97 16.29
C GLN A 5 -0.80 4.17 15.14
N HIS A 6 -1.30 4.35 13.92
CA HIS A 6 -0.90 3.56 12.76
C HIS A 6 0.05 4.31 11.82
N LEU A 7 0.18 5.63 11.99
CA LEU A 7 1.15 6.45 11.25
C LEU A 7 2.52 6.38 11.94
N ARG A 8 3.30 5.35 11.62
CA ARG A 8 4.70 5.24 12.06
C ARG A 8 5.61 5.83 10.98
N ILE A 9 6.09 7.05 11.19
CA ILE A 9 7.10 7.65 10.32
C ILE A 9 8.43 6.94 10.57
N LYS A 10 8.84 6.09 9.63
CA LYS A 10 10.06 5.27 9.74
C LYS A 10 11.33 6.05 9.39
N SER A 11 11.21 7.04 8.51
CA SER A 11 12.29 7.92 8.07
C SER A 11 11.71 9.22 7.52
N PHE A 12 12.37 10.34 7.79
CA PHE A 12 12.04 11.61 7.14
C PHE A 12 12.84 11.72 5.85
N PHE A 13 12.17 11.94 4.72
CA PHE A 13 12.82 12.17 3.41
C PHE A 13 13.31 13.63 3.24
N GLY A 14 13.15 14.45 4.28
CA GLY A 14 13.53 15.85 4.34
C GLY A 14 13.21 16.37 5.73
N THR A 15 14.14 17.10 6.33
CA THR A 15 14.08 17.53 7.74
C THR A 15 13.64 18.97 7.94
N SER A 16 13.49 19.75 6.84
CA SER A 16 12.98 21.12 6.94
C SER A 16 11.52 21.11 7.38
N ILE A 17 11.11 22.16 8.10
CA ILE A 17 9.73 22.30 8.63
C ILE A 17 8.70 22.15 7.50
N ASN A 18 8.98 22.71 6.33
CA ASN A 18 8.08 22.63 5.18
C ASN A 18 8.05 21.22 4.59
N ALA A 19 9.19 20.53 4.50
CA ALA A 19 9.23 19.15 4.03
C ALA A 19 8.44 18.21 4.94
N VAL A 20 8.56 18.35 6.27
CA VAL A 20 7.81 17.56 7.25
C VAL A 20 6.31 17.85 7.15
N LYS A 21 5.91 19.12 7.05
CA LYS A 21 4.49 19.49 6.85
C LYS A 21 3.93 18.82 5.59
N SER A 22 4.64 18.90 4.47
CA SER A 22 4.21 18.26 3.22
C SER A 22 4.10 16.74 3.34
N GLN A 23 5.06 16.07 3.98
CA GLN A 23 5.00 14.61 4.21
C GLN A 23 3.76 14.21 5.01
N VAL A 24 3.42 14.95 6.06
CA VAL A 24 2.21 14.69 6.87
C VAL A 24 0.94 14.87 6.05
N TRP A 25 0.84 15.94 5.26
CA TRP A 25 -0.32 16.17 4.40
C TRP A 25 -0.49 15.07 3.35
N ILE A 26 0.61 14.67 2.68
CA ILE A 26 0.61 13.56 1.72
C ILE A 26 0.11 12.27 2.39
N ALA A 27 0.62 11.95 3.58
CA ALA A 27 0.23 10.73 4.28
C ALA A 27 -1.27 10.73 4.68
N ILE A 28 -1.81 11.89 5.08
CA ILE A 28 -3.24 12.05 5.35
C ILE A 28 -4.06 11.87 4.07
N SER A 29 -3.66 12.51 2.96
CA SER A 29 -4.34 12.39 1.67
C SER A 29 -4.40 10.94 1.18
N VAL A 30 -3.27 10.21 1.23
CA VAL A 30 -3.22 8.79 0.85
C VAL A 30 -4.14 7.95 1.73
N TYR A 31 -4.17 8.19 3.04
CA TYR A 31 -5.04 7.45 3.95
C TYR A 31 -6.52 7.66 3.64
N VAL A 32 -6.93 8.90 3.36
CA VAL A 32 -8.32 9.21 2.97
C VAL A 32 -8.67 8.55 1.64
N LEU A 33 -7.77 8.59 0.66
CA LEU A 33 -7.98 7.93 -0.64
C LEU A 33 -8.21 6.42 -0.47
N VAL A 34 -7.39 5.75 0.33
CA VAL A 34 -7.55 4.31 0.60
C VAL A 34 -8.87 4.02 1.32
N ALA A 35 -9.30 4.89 2.24
CA ALA A 35 -10.59 4.74 2.91
C ALA A 35 -11.78 4.89 1.94
N ILE A 36 -11.69 5.82 0.97
CA ILE A 36 -12.68 5.96 -0.10
C ILE A 36 -12.72 4.70 -0.95
N ILE A 37 -11.56 4.21 -1.42
CA ILE A 37 -11.47 3.00 -2.23
C ILE A 37 -12.08 1.79 -1.50
N LYS A 38 -11.77 1.62 -0.21
CA LYS A 38 -12.36 0.57 0.62
C LYS A 38 -13.89 0.63 0.63
N LYS A 39 -14.45 1.84 0.76
CA LYS A 39 -15.90 2.06 0.80
C LYS A 39 -16.54 1.78 -0.55
N GLU A 40 -15.98 2.32 -1.63
CA GLU A 40 -16.50 2.17 -3.01
C GLU A 40 -16.48 0.71 -3.47
N LEU A 41 -15.40 -0.02 -3.14
CA LEU A 41 -15.24 -1.43 -3.51
C LEU A 41 -15.84 -2.41 -2.50
N LYS A 42 -16.45 -1.92 -1.40
CA LYS A 42 -17.03 -2.72 -0.31
C LYS A 42 -16.08 -3.81 0.20
N LEU A 43 -14.80 -3.48 0.38
CA LEU A 43 -13.78 -4.44 0.80
C LEU A 43 -13.87 -4.71 2.30
N GLU A 44 -13.86 -5.99 2.70
CA GLU A 44 -13.83 -6.40 4.11
C GLU A 44 -12.43 -6.29 4.73
N ARG A 45 -11.38 -6.20 3.88
CA ARG A 45 -9.97 -6.09 4.29
C ARG A 45 -9.70 -4.84 5.12
N SER A 46 -8.70 -4.92 6.00
CA SER A 46 -8.22 -3.77 6.76
C SER A 46 -7.54 -2.73 5.85
N LEU A 47 -7.51 -1.46 6.27
CA LEU A 47 -6.83 -0.40 5.51
C LEU A 47 -5.33 -0.69 5.35
N HIS A 48 -4.74 -1.33 6.35
CA HIS A 48 -3.33 -1.73 6.33
C HIS A 48 -3.06 -2.80 5.27
N GLU A 49 -3.90 -3.82 5.15
CA GLU A 49 -3.77 -4.83 4.09
C GLU A 49 -3.91 -4.22 2.69
N ILE A 50 -4.87 -3.31 2.51
CA ILE A 50 -5.05 -2.60 1.23
C ILE A 50 -3.80 -1.80 0.89
N LEU A 51 -3.23 -1.07 1.87
CA LEU A 51 -1.97 -0.33 1.68
C LEU A 51 -0.79 -1.24 1.34
N GLN A 52 -0.67 -2.42 1.96
CA GLN A 52 0.39 -3.38 1.62
C GLN A 52 0.26 -3.88 0.18
N ILE A 53 -0.94 -4.28 -0.22
CA ILE A 53 -1.21 -4.74 -1.59
C ILE A 53 -0.85 -3.65 -2.59
N LEU A 54 -1.31 -2.40 -2.36
CA LEU A 54 -0.98 -1.26 -3.21
C LEU A 54 0.52 -0.95 -3.26
N SER A 55 1.25 -1.15 -2.15
CA SER A 55 2.70 -0.94 -2.12
C SER A 55 3.46 -1.94 -2.97
N ILE A 56 2.98 -3.19 -3.06
CA ILE A 56 3.59 -4.23 -3.90
C ILE A 56 3.20 -4.02 -5.37
N LEU A 57 1.95 -3.64 -5.60
CA LEU A 57 1.37 -3.45 -6.94
C LEU A 57 1.56 -2.04 -7.51
N LEU A 58 2.35 -1.18 -6.86
CA LEU A 58 2.45 0.24 -7.20
C LEU A 58 2.82 0.50 -8.67
N PHE A 59 3.60 -0.42 -9.25
CA PHE A 59 4.13 -0.33 -10.61
C PHE A 59 3.46 -1.32 -11.58
N GLU A 60 2.53 -2.14 -11.12
CA GLU A 60 1.85 -3.10 -11.98
C GLU A 60 0.67 -2.46 -12.70
N LYS A 61 0.46 -2.89 -13.95
CA LYS A 61 -0.62 -2.39 -14.80
C LYS A 61 -1.92 -3.20 -14.59
N THR A 62 -2.38 -3.25 -13.35
CA THR A 62 -3.51 -4.09 -12.92
C THR A 62 -4.67 -3.22 -12.45
N SER A 63 -5.92 -3.60 -12.75
CA SER A 63 -7.07 -2.81 -12.30
C SER A 63 -7.19 -2.85 -10.77
N LEU A 64 -7.50 -1.71 -10.13
CA LEU A 64 -7.58 -1.61 -8.66
C LEU A 64 -8.57 -2.60 -8.06
N LYS A 65 -9.71 -2.82 -8.72
CA LYS A 65 -10.72 -3.78 -8.27
C LYS A 65 -10.15 -5.20 -8.30
N GLN A 66 -9.48 -5.58 -9.37
CA GLN A 66 -8.87 -6.90 -9.47
C GLN A 66 -7.75 -7.07 -8.42
N ALA A 67 -6.85 -6.11 -8.34
CA ALA A 67 -5.75 -6.08 -7.37
C ALA A 67 -6.22 -6.25 -5.91
N LEU A 68 -7.32 -5.58 -5.54
CA LEU A 68 -7.83 -5.54 -4.17
C LEU A 68 -8.90 -6.59 -3.85
N THR A 69 -9.44 -7.28 -4.86
CA THR A 69 -10.40 -8.38 -4.67
C THR A 69 -9.73 -9.75 -4.81
N GLU A 70 -8.73 -9.90 -5.67
CA GLU A 70 -7.98 -11.16 -5.78
C GLU A 70 -7.32 -11.51 -4.44
N ASN A 71 -7.30 -12.81 -4.13
CA ASN A 71 -6.79 -13.32 -2.87
C ASN A 71 -5.27 -13.08 -2.82
N TYR A 72 -4.79 -12.36 -1.81
CA TYR A 72 -3.37 -11.97 -1.69
C TYR A 72 -2.43 -13.19 -1.76
N TYR A 73 -2.87 -14.35 -1.25
CA TYR A 73 -2.13 -15.60 -1.34
C TYR A 73 -1.91 -16.05 -2.79
N ASN A 74 -2.97 -16.08 -3.62
CA ASN A 74 -2.87 -16.40 -5.05
C ASN A 74 -1.98 -15.40 -5.79
N PHE A 75 -1.99 -14.13 -5.39
CA PHE A 75 -1.14 -13.10 -5.98
C PHE A 75 0.34 -13.27 -5.59
N LYS A 76 0.63 -13.52 -4.31
CA LYS A 76 2.00 -13.78 -3.83
C LYS A 76 2.59 -15.05 -4.46
N GLU A 77 1.77 -16.08 -4.64
CA GLU A 77 2.15 -17.27 -5.39
C GLU A 77 2.47 -16.93 -6.85
N ARG A 78 1.61 -16.15 -7.53
CA ARG A 78 1.86 -15.68 -8.90
C ARG A 78 3.15 -14.88 -9.08
N LEU A 79 3.50 -14.03 -8.10
CA LEU A 79 4.77 -13.32 -8.10
C LEU A 79 5.97 -14.24 -7.89
N ASN A 80 5.83 -15.27 -7.04
CA ASN A 80 6.90 -16.24 -6.80
C ASN A 80 7.23 -17.10 -8.02
N TYR A 81 6.25 -17.44 -8.88
CA TYR A 81 6.52 -18.28 -10.06
C TYR A 81 7.34 -17.57 -11.15
N ASN A 82 7.44 -16.24 -11.10
CA ASN A 82 8.25 -15.44 -12.03
C ASN A 82 9.59 -15.01 -11.42
N GLN A 83 9.93 -15.47 -10.22
CA GLN A 83 11.21 -15.18 -9.61
C GLN A 83 12.28 -16.12 -10.19
N LEU A 84 13.13 -15.59 -11.09
CA LEU A 84 14.33 -16.28 -11.54
C LEU A 84 15.19 -16.64 -10.32
N SER A 85 15.58 -17.91 -10.22
CA SER A 85 16.56 -18.39 -9.25
C SER A 85 17.86 -17.63 -9.47
N LEU A 86 18.14 -16.68 -8.57
CA LEU A 86 19.37 -15.87 -8.61
C LEU A 86 20.63 -16.73 -8.37
N PHE A 87 20.45 -17.94 -7.84
CA PHE A 87 21.50 -18.90 -7.55
C PHE A 87 21.05 -20.29 -7.99
N ASP A 88 21.11 -20.56 -9.29
CA ASP A 88 21.23 -21.94 -9.76
C ASP A 88 22.71 -22.31 -9.64
N LEU A 89 23.04 -23.10 -8.61
CA LEU A 89 24.34 -23.74 -8.46
C LEU A 89 24.18 -25.25 -8.65
#